data_AF-A0A970QJT0-F1
#
_entry.id   AF-A0A970QJT0-F1
#
_cell.length_a   1.000
_cell.length_b   1.000
_cell.length_c   1.000
_cell.angle_alpha   90.00
_cell.angle_beta   90.00
_cell.angle_gamma   90.00
#
_symmetry.space_group_name_H-M   'P 1'
#
loop_
_entity.id
_entity.type
_entity.pdbx_description
1 polymer ?
#
loop_
_entity_poly.entity_id
_entity_poly.type
_entity_poly.pdbx_seq_one_letter_code
_entity_poly.pdbx_strand_id
1 'polypeptide(L)'
;MRSLLQRMAACGLREEDLTERFVSSSGPGGQKTNRTATCVYLLHVPSGSSVKMQKARSQALNRFYARRRLCELMEGDALGEGSAAAQKAAKIRKQRKRRHRRSTSRQPKDCEDDGISNNSA
;
A
#
# COMPACT_ATOMS: atom_id res chain seq x y z
N MET A 1 6.30 -25.37 4.41
CA MET A 1 7.06 -24.30 3.74
C MET A 1 7.29 -24.53 2.25
N ARG A 2 7.67 -25.75 1.78
CA ARG A 2 7.91 -26.07 0.35
C ARG A 2 6.87 -25.52 -0.64
N SER A 3 5.58 -25.58 -0.33
CA SER A 3 4.49 -25.12 -1.21
C SER A 3 4.52 -23.62 -1.56
N LEU A 4 5.10 -22.75 -0.72
CA LEU A 4 5.22 -21.32 -1.07
C LEU A 4 6.37 -21.09 -2.06
N LEU A 5 7.54 -21.69 -1.80
CA LEU A 5 8.70 -21.57 -2.69
C LEU A 5 8.41 -22.12 -4.09
N GLN A 6 7.64 -23.21 -4.18
CA GLN A 6 7.23 -23.79 -5.46
C GLN A 6 6.27 -22.88 -6.24
N ARG A 7 5.34 -22.19 -5.55
CA ARG A 7 4.49 -21.16 -6.18
C ARG A 7 5.27 -19.92 -6.59
N MET A 8 6.22 -19.49 -5.77
CA MET A 8 7.13 -18.38 -6.10
C MET A 8 7.91 -18.70 -7.37
N ALA A 9 8.57 -19.87 -7.44
CA ALA A 9 9.29 -20.32 -8.64
C ALA A 9 8.38 -20.41 -9.88
N ALA A 10 7.16 -20.95 -9.75
CA ALA A 10 6.19 -21.01 -10.84
C ALA A 10 5.73 -19.62 -11.35
N CYS A 11 5.74 -18.60 -10.48
CA CYS A 11 5.46 -17.20 -10.83
C CYS A 11 6.70 -16.39 -11.23
N GLY A 12 7.87 -17.01 -11.37
CA GLY A 12 9.14 -16.31 -11.64
C GLY A 12 9.66 -15.45 -10.48
N LEU A 13 9.09 -15.56 -9.28
CA LEU A 13 9.53 -14.82 -8.08
C LEU A 13 10.76 -15.50 -7.45
N ARG A 14 11.95 -15.02 -7.80
CA ARG A 14 13.21 -15.43 -7.15
C ARG A 14 13.49 -14.60 -5.90
N GLU A 15 14.28 -15.12 -4.96
CA GLU A 15 14.65 -14.35 -3.77
C GLU A 15 15.71 -13.26 -4.06
N GLU A 16 16.52 -13.42 -5.11
CA GLU A 16 17.49 -12.43 -5.60
C GLU A 16 16.83 -11.14 -6.13
N ASP A 17 15.66 -11.26 -6.76
CA ASP A 17 14.89 -10.15 -7.35
C ASP A 17 14.00 -9.39 -6.35
N LEU A 18 14.01 -9.80 -5.08
CA LEU A 18 13.12 -9.29 -4.03
C LEU A 18 13.84 -8.33 -3.10
N THR A 19 13.61 -7.03 -3.29
CA THR A 19 14.04 -6.00 -2.33
C THR A 19 13.05 -5.94 -1.16
N GLU A 20 13.49 -6.37 0.03
CA GLU A 20 12.75 -6.16 1.27
C GLU A 20 13.22 -4.91 2.04
N ARG A 21 12.28 -4.19 2.63
CA ARG A 21 12.53 -3.03 3.51
C ARG A 21 11.60 -3.10 4.72
N PHE A 22 12.11 -2.74 5.89
CA PHE A 22 11.32 -2.68 7.12
C PHE A 22 10.91 -1.25 7.40
N VAL A 23 9.63 -1.06 7.72
CA VAL A 23 9.01 0.26 7.88
C VAL A 23 8.41 0.35 9.28
N SER A 24 8.76 1.40 10.03
CA SER A 24 8.05 1.78 11.26
C SER A 24 6.85 2.68 10.91
N SER A 25 5.79 2.63 11.73
CA SER A 25 4.73 3.63 11.66
C SER A 25 5.17 4.90 12.40
N SER A 26 5.22 6.03 11.71
CA SER A 26 5.45 7.35 12.31
C SER A 26 4.14 8.12 12.44
N GLY A 27 3.22 7.60 13.25
CA GLY A 27 1.93 8.23 13.56
C GLY A 27 1.61 8.17 15.06
N PRO A 28 0.54 8.83 15.53
CA PRO A 28 0.15 8.90 16.95
C PRO A 28 -0.43 7.57 17.50
N GLY A 29 0.07 6.43 17.03
CA GLY A 29 -0.22 5.10 17.57
C GLY A 29 0.69 4.74 18.75
N GLY A 30 0.24 3.78 19.58
CA GLY A 30 0.91 3.43 20.83
C GLY A 30 2.39 3.03 20.69
N GLN A 31 3.19 3.42 21.70
CA GLN A 31 4.66 3.34 21.74
C GLN A 31 5.25 2.02 21.22
N LYS A 32 4.60 0.89 21.52
CA LYS A 32 5.03 -0.46 21.12
C LYS A 32 5.06 -0.69 19.61
N THR A 33 4.11 -0.12 18.86
CA THR A 33 4.02 -0.29 17.40
C THR A 33 5.02 0.60 16.67
N ASN A 34 5.25 1.82 17.15
CA ASN A 34 6.20 2.75 16.53
C ASN A 34 7.66 2.32 16.76
N ARG A 35 7.99 1.79 17.94
CA ARG A 35 9.35 1.31 18.28
C ARG A 35 9.75 0.03 17.53
N THR A 36 8.80 -0.76 17.04
CA THR A 36 9.07 -2.05 16.42
C THR A 36 8.75 -1.99 14.92
N ALA A 37 9.77 -2.00 14.06
CA ALA A 37 9.66 -1.99 12.59
C ALA A 37 9.12 -3.34 12.05
N THR A 38 7.89 -3.68 12.43
CA THR A 38 7.21 -4.94 12.11
C THR A 38 6.63 -4.97 10.70
N CYS A 39 6.36 -3.81 10.11
CA CYS A 39 5.81 -3.73 8.76
C CYS A 39 6.89 -4.06 7.72
N VAL A 40 6.57 -4.99 6.83
CA VAL A 40 7.43 -5.40 5.74
C VAL A 40 6.92 -4.77 4.45
N TYR A 41 7.79 -4.04 3.77
CA TYR A 41 7.63 -3.64 2.39
C TYR A 41 8.47 -4.58 1.52
N LEU A 42 7.85 -5.16 0.49
CA LEU A 42 8.49 -6.09 -0.43
C LEU A 42 8.26 -5.59 -1.86
N LEU A 43 9.33 -5.42 -2.62
CA LEU A 43 9.33 -4.98 -4.02
C LEU A 43 9.96 -6.08 -4.88
N HIS A 44 9.28 -6.49 -5.94
CA HIS A 44 9.85 -7.31 -7.00
C HIS A 44 10.41 -6.41 -8.09
N VAL A 45 11.73 -6.41 -8.27
CA VAL A 45 12.40 -5.49 -9.20
C VAL A 45 11.97 -5.70 -10.66
N PRO A 46 12.02 -6.92 -11.25
CA PRO A 46 11.76 -7.10 -12.69
C PRO A 46 10.28 -6.93 -13.08
N SER A 47 9.33 -7.09 -12.15
CA SER A 47 7.90 -6.88 -12.41
C SER A 47 7.39 -5.51 -11.93
N GLY A 48 8.14 -4.78 -11.11
CA GLY A 48 7.72 -3.52 -10.49
C GLY A 48 6.63 -3.63 -9.41
N SER A 49 6.04 -4.81 -9.23
CA SER A 49 5.00 -5.05 -8.22
C SER A 49 5.53 -4.93 -6.80
N SER A 50 4.82 -4.17 -5.95
CA SER A 50 5.19 -3.98 -4.55
C SER A 50 4.02 -4.22 -3.59
N VAL A 51 4.35 -4.74 -2.41
CA VAL A 51 3.40 -5.09 -1.36
C VAL A 51 3.89 -4.57 -0.01
N LYS A 52 3.03 -3.83 0.69
CA LYS A 52 3.22 -3.48 2.10
C LYS A 52 2.34 -4.37 2.97
N MET A 53 2.92 -5.07 3.95
CA MET A 53 2.19 -5.98 4.84
C MET A 53 2.50 -5.72 6.32
N GLN A 54 1.44 -5.63 7.11
CA GLN A 54 1.47 -5.46 8.57
C GLN A 54 0.26 -6.21 9.15
N LYS A 55 0.38 -7.54 9.30
CA LYS A 55 -0.71 -8.41 9.76
C LYS A 55 -0.45 -9.01 11.13
N ALA A 56 0.79 -9.42 11.38
CA ALA A 56 1.24 -10.04 12.63
C ALA A 56 2.14 -9.09 13.43
N ARG A 57 2.29 -9.40 14.72
CA ARG A 57 3.22 -8.73 15.65
C ARG A 57 4.69 -9.08 15.38
N SER A 58 4.97 -10.08 14.54
CA SER A 58 6.32 -10.54 14.21
C SER A 58 6.67 -10.30 12.74
N GLN A 59 7.90 -9.84 12.52
CA GLN A 59 8.48 -9.54 11.20
C GLN A 59 8.53 -10.77 10.28
N ALA A 60 8.90 -11.94 10.81
CA ALA A 60 8.99 -13.19 10.04
C ALA A 60 7.63 -13.62 9.45
N LEU A 61 6.54 -13.53 10.22
CA LEU A 61 5.20 -13.78 9.70
C LEU A 61 4.80 -12.74 8.65
N ASN A 62 5.15 -11.47 8.85
CA ASN A 62 4.88 -10.44 7.85
C ASN A 62 5.69 -10.65 6.54
N ARG A 63 6.93 -11.17 6.59
CA ARG A 63 7.70 -11.59 5.39
C ARG A 63 6.97 -12.71 4.65
N PHE A 64 6.51 -13.75 5.35
CA PHE A 64 5.73 -14.85 4.76
C PHE A 64 4.44 -14.36 4.10
N TYR A 65 3.66 -13.51 4.80
CA TYR A 65 2.43 -12.94 4.26
C TYR A 65 2.67 -11.99 3.07
N ALA A 66 3.77 -11.22 3.08
CA ALA A 66 4.13 -10.36 1.94
C ALA A 66 4.46 -11.19 0.69
N ARG A 67 5.31 -12.23 0.83
CA ARG A 67 5.66 -13.15 -0.27
C ARG A 67 4.43 -13.86 -0.84
N ARG A 68 3.56 -14.40 0.03
CA ARG A 68 2.28 -15.01 -0.39
C ARG A 68 1.41 -14.01 -1.14
N ARG A 69 1.28 -12.78 -0.63
CA ARG A 69 0.42 -11.78 -1.26
C ARG A 69 0.98 -11.29 -2.61
N LEU A 70 2.30 -11.30 -2.76
CA LEU A 70 2.98 -11.02 -4.03
C LEU A 70 2.73 -12.13 -5.06
N CYS A 71 2.77 -13.42 -4.66
CA CYS A 71 2.35 -14.53 -5.53
C CYS A 71 0.89 -14.37 -5.99
N GLU A 72 -0.03 -14.08 -5.07
CA GLU A 72 -1.46 -13.87 -5.38
C GLU A 72 -1.69 -12.68 -6.34
N LEU A 73 -0.78 -11.70 -6.40
CA LEU A 73 -0.82 -10.62 -7.39
C LEU A 73 -0.29 -11.10 -8.75
N MET A 74 0.89 -11.75 -8.80
CA MET A 74 1.45 -12.31 -10.04
C MET A 74 0.51 -13.32 -10.71
N GLU A 75 -0.10 -14.22 -9.94
CA GLU A 75 -1.12 -15.17 -10.41
C GLU A 75 -2.35 -14.43 -10.95
N GLY A 76 -2.76 -13.34 -10.30
CA GLY A 76 -3.89 -12.51 -10.72
C GLY A 76 -3.63 -11.73 -12.00
N ASP A 77 -2.40 -11.22 -12.18
CA ASP A 77 -1.96 -10.48 -13.37
C ASP A 77 -1.73 -11.43 -14.55
N ALA A 78 -1.20 -12.64 -14.31
CA ALA A 78 -1.04 -13.70 -15.32
C ALA A 78 -2.39 -14.23 -15.85
N LEU A 79 -3.46 -14.20 -15.04
CA LEU A 79 -4.85 -14.45 -15.48
C LEU A 79 -5.57 -13.16 -15.96
N GLY A 80 -4.85 -12.04 -16.08
CA GLY A 80 -5.38 -10.74 -15.64
C GLY A 80 -6.13 -9.88 -16.65
N GLU A 81 -5.77 -9.88 -17.94
CA GLU A 81 -6.36 -8.92 -18.89
C GLU A 81 -7.83 -9.23 -19.25
N GLY A 82 -8.26 -10.50 -19.15
CA GLY A 82 -9.64 -10.93 -19.41
C GLY A 82 -10.57 -10.98 -18.18
N SER A 83 -10.04 -10.76 -16.97
CA SER A 83 -10.76 -11.08 -15.73
C SER A 83 -11.79 -10.01 -15.31
N ALA A 84 -13.01 -10.44 -14.99
CA ALA A 84 -14.06 -9.58 -14.42
C ALA A 84 -13.65 -8.86 -13.11
N ALA A 85 -12.60 -9.34 -12.43
CA ALA A 85 -12.01 -8.67 -11.27
C ALA A 85 -11.31 -7.35 -11.65
N ALA A 86 -10.57 -7.32 -12.77
CA ALA A 86 -9.90 -6.12 -13.27
C ALA A 86 -10.91 -5.03 -13.66
N GLN A 87 -12.02 -5.40 -14.32
CA GLN A 87 -13.11 -4.49 -14.64
C GLN A 87 -13.79 -3.91 -13.39
N LYS A 88 -14.01 -4.73 -12.35
CA LYS A 88 -14.51 -4.25 -11.04
C LYS A 88 -13.51 -3.30 -10.37
N ALA A 89 -12.22 -3.61 -10.39
CA ALA A 89 -11.17 -2.74 -9.85
C ALA A 89 -11.11 -1.38 -10.58
N ALA A 90 -11.21 -1.38 -11.92
CA ALA A 90 -11.30 -0.15 -12.73
C ALA A 90 -12.54 0.69 -12.38
N LYS A 91 -13.71 0.05 -12.19
CA LYS A 91 -14.96 0.72 -11.77
C LYS A 91 -14.81 1.35 -10.38
N ILE A 92 -14.19 0.66 -9.42
CA ILE A 92 -13.89 1.16 -8.07
C ILE A 92 -12.88 2.32 -8.12
N ARG A 93 -11.81 2.22 -8.93
CA ARG A 93 -10.82 3.29 -9.15
C ARG A 93 -11.48 4.55 -9.74
N LYS A 94 -12.38 4.39 -10.72
CA LYS A 94 -13.16 5.49 -11.34
C LYS A 94 -14.12 6.13 -10.34
N GLN A 95 -14.81 5.34 -9.50
CA GLN A 95 -15.65 5.85 -8.41
C GLN A 95 -14.85 6.61 -7.34
N ARG A 96 -13.72 6.06 -6.86
CA ARG A 96 -12.83 6.75 -5.90
C ARG A 96 -12.32 8.08 -6.46
N LYS A 97 -11.86 8.12 -7.71
CA LYS A 97 -11.41 9.37 -8.38
C LYS A 97 -12.56 10.39 -8.51
N ARG A 98 -13.80 9.94 -8.79
CA ARG A 98 -15.00 10.82 -8.82
C ARG A 98 -15.38 11.34 -7.43
N ARG A 99 -15.29 10.52 -6.37
CA ARG A 99 -15.56 10.94 -4.99
C ARG A 99 -14.53 11.96 -4.50
N HIS A 100 -13.25 11.73 -4.78
CA HIS A 100 -12.17 12.65 -4.42
C HIS A 100 -12.27 14.00 -5.16
N ARG A 101 -12.55 14.00 -6.47
CA ARG A 101 -12.84 15.24 -7.21
C ARG A 101 -14.02 16.03 -6.59
N ARG A 102 -15.10 15.34 -6.18
CA ARG A 102 -16.27 15.95 -5.53
C ARG A 102 -16.00 16.49 -4.11
N SER A 103 -15.03 15.95 -3.37
CA SER A 103 -14.61 16.52 -2.08
C SER A 103 -13.68 17.71 -2.26
N THR A 104 -12.77 17.66 -3.23
CA THR A 104 -11.89 18.78 -3.59
C THR A 104 -12.68 19.98 -4.13
N SER A 105 -13.70 19.76 -4.97
CA SER A 105 -14.54 20.84 -5.51
C SER A 105 -15.58 21.41 -4.54
N ARG A 106 -15.44 21.14 -3.23
CA ARG A 106 -16.33 21.59 -2.15
C ARG A 106 -15.59 22.34 -1.04
N GLN A 107 -14.33 22.72 -1.26
CA GLN A 107 -13.72 23.78 -0.46
C GLN A 107 -14.51 25.07 -0.73
N PRO A 108 -15.11 25.72 0.28
CA PRO A 108 -15.52 27.10 0.11
C PRO A 108 -14.25 27.92 -0.14
N LYS A 109 -14.37 28.87 -1.06
CA LYS A 109 -13.40 29.94 -1.24
C LYS A 109 -13.93 31.07 -0.37
N ASP A 110 -13.51 31.07 0.88
CA ASP A 110 -13.88 32.11 1.83
C ASP A 110 -13.25 33.43 1.38
N CYS A 111 -14.03 34.50 1.42
CA CYS A 111 -13.73 35.79 0.80
C CYS A 111 -12.70 36.59 1.61
N GLU A 112 -12.03 37.52 0.94
CA GLU A 112 -11.28 38.62 1.57
C GLU A 112 -12.26 39.61 2.22
N ASP A 113 -11.91 40.19 3.38
CA ASP A 113 -12.18 41.60 3.74
C ASP A 113 -11.41 42.06 5.00
N ASP A 114 -10.68 43.18 4.86
CA ASP A 114 -10.39 44.29 5.79
C ASP A 114 -9.86 44.14 7.26
N GLY A 115 -9.22 45.24 7.72
CA GLY A 115 -8.48 45.39 8.99
C GLY A 115 -9.37 45.55 10.25
N ILE A 116 -8.82 45.70 11.46
CA ILE A 116 -8.22 46.95 12.00
C ILE A 116 -7.26 46.65 13.19
N SER A 117 -6.37 47.62 13.44
CA SER A 117 -5.17 47.67 14.29
C SER A 117 -5.30 47.67 15.83
N ASN A 118 -4.13 47.77 16.49
CA ASN A 118 -3.84 48.06 17.93
C ASN A 118 -4.07 46.87 18.90
N ASN A 119 -3.32 46.61 19.98
CA ASN A 119 -2.12 47.21 20.60
C ASN A 119 -1.47 46.09 21.51
N SER A 120 -0.41 46.21 22.33
CA SER A 120 0.57 47.25 22.73
C SER A 120 1.67 46.58 23.58
N ALA A 121 2.95 46.94 23.42
CA ALA A 121 4.02 46.77 24.42
C ALA A 121 5.20 47.71 24.10
#